data_AF-F4RYM2-F1
#
_entry.id   AF-F4RYM2-F1
#
_cell.length_a   1.000
_cell.length_b   1.000
_cell.length_c   1.000
_cell.angle_alpha   90.00
_cell.angle_beta   90.00
_cell.angle_gamma   90.00
#
_symmetry.space_group_name_H-M   'P 1'
#
loop_
_entity.id
_entity.type
_entity.pdbx_description
1 polymer ?
#
loop_
_entity_poly.entity_id
_entity_poly.type
_entity_poly.pdbx_seq_one_letter_code
_entity_poly.pdbx_strand_id
1 'polypeptide(L)'
;MLPPYLLDDVRGLMPELKNLAVHDRRPDSSLSRSTSDERASNFRVLVGTTLDAGLIFNLKAVVGDHVEKYRFLNISELDAIENAAYLVEDRLINIVDKVHDTQKVIAYCKMLLRSTDPTVTRHRKLYKKQLKESGEEYKLHKRTSKRFYKDVADLWALLSEETKRTCDFEDAAAATAVPEPAANTSENTTE
;
A
#
# COMPACT_ATOMS: atom_id res chain seq x y z
N MET A 1 0.50 8.97 -0.12
CA MET A 1 0.50 8.71 1.34
C MET A 1 1.83 8.07 1.67
N LEU A 2 2.37 8.32 2.86
CA LEU A 2 3.59 7.65 3.31
C LEU A 2 3.21 6.25 3.84
N PRO A 3 4.11 5.27 3.75
CA PRO A 3 3.92 3.99 4.43
C PRO A 3 3.71 4.20 5.94
N PRO A 4 2.97 3.31 6.61
CA PRO A 4 2.70 3.39 8.05
C PRO A 4 3.97 3.34 8.90
N TYR A 5 5.02 2.73 8.36
CA TYR A 5 6.37 2.74 8.91
C TYR A 5 7.32 3.42 7.95
N LEU A 6 8.15 4.28 8.51
CA LEU A 6 9.31 4.80 7.81
C LEU A 6 10.46 3.80 8.01
N LEU A 7 11.08 3.33 6.92
CA LEU A 7 12.35 2.60 7.01
C LEU A 7 13.37 3.45 7.79
N ASP A 8 14.30 2.80 8.52
CA ASP A 8 15.33 3.46 9.35
C ASP A 8 16.12 4.55 8.59
N ASP A 9 16.12 4.52 7.25
CA ASP A 9 16.77 5.50 6.40
C ASP A 9 15.84 6.62 5.90
N VAL A 10 15.27 7.39 6.84
CA VAL A 10 14.50 8.62 6.56
C VAL A 10 15.32 9.90 6.71
N ARG A 11 16.52 9.93 6.11
CA ARG A 11 17.46 11.07 6.19
C ARG A 11 16.98 12.35 5.49
N GLY A 12 15.81 12.36 4.86
CA GLY A 12 15.25 13.54 4.17
C GLY A 12 13.88 14.03 4.67
N LEU A 13 13.25 13.33 5.62
CA LEU A 13 11.94 13.71 6.15
C LEU A 13 12.08 14.76 7.25
N MET A 14 11.25 15.81 7.17
CA MET A 14 11.15 16.82 8.23
C MET A 14 10.77 16.15 9.57
N PRO A 15 11.32 16.59 10.71
CA PRO A 15 11.00 16.04 12.03
C PRO A 15 9.49 16.00 12.32
N GLU A 16 8.75 17.01 11.89
CA GLU A 16 7.30 17.13 12.04
C GLU A 16 6.55 16.05 11.26
N LEU A 17 7.08 15.63 10.10
CA LEU A 17 6.54 14.53 9.31
C LEU A 17 6.95 13.16 9.85
N LYS A 18 8.12 13.05 10.51
CA LYS A 18 8.51 11.84 11.24
C LYS A 18 7.58 11.58 12.43
N ASN A 19 7.20 12.64 13.13
CA ASN A 19 6.21 12.59 14.22
C ASN A 19 4.77 12.35 13.74
N LEU A 20 4.53 12.40 12.42
CA LEU A 20 3.25 12.04 11.79
C LEU A 20 3.23 10.59 11.29
N ALA A 21 4.31 9.82 11.45
CA ALA A 21 4.26 8.37 11.23
C ALA A 21 3.15 7.81 12.12
N VAL A 22 2.19 7.12 11.51
CA VAL A 22 0.90 6.83 12.16
C VAL A 22 1.05 5.81 13.30
N HIS A 23 2.17 5.07 13.34
CA HIS A 23 2.45 4.06 14.35
C HIS A 23 3.89 4.15 14.84
N ASP A 24 4.07 4.20 16.16
CA ASP A 24 5.38 4.25 16.82
C ASP A 24 6.15 2.91 16.78
N ARG A 25 5.48 1.82 16.36
CA ARG A 25 5.92 0.44 16.63
C ARG A 25 5.32 -0.56 15.65
N ARG A 26 6.16 -1.37 14.98
CA ARG A 26 5.74 -2.60 14.27
C ARG A 26 5.37 -3.69 15.29
N PRO A 27 4.30 -4.48 15.09
CA PRO A 27 4.01 -5.63 15.95
C PRO A 27 5.22 -6.57 16.01
N ASP A 28 5.62 -6.95 17.22
CA ASP A 28 6.85 -7.73 17.44
C ASP A 28 6.70 -8.85 18.47
N SER A 29 5.53 -8.97 19.11
CA SER A 29 5.31 -9.93 20.19
C SER A 29 5.35 -11.38 19.68
N SER A 30 5.58 -12.32 20.60
CA SER A 30 5.46 -13.75 20.27
C SER A 30 4.07 -14.14 19.79
N LEU A 31 3.01 -13.41 20.21
CA LEU A 31 1.62 -13.67 19.83
C LEU A 31 1.34 -13.28 18.37
N SER A 32 1.95 -12.19 17.88
CA SER A 32 1.86 -11.79 16.46
C SER A 32 2.81 -12.58 15.55
N ARG A 33 3.77 -13.31 16.13
CA ARG A 33 4.62 -14.28 15.42
C ARG A 33 4.06 -15.70 15.43
N SER A 34 3.25 -16.07 16.42
CA SER A 34 2.72 -17.43 16.57
C SER A 34 1.47 -17.63 15.71
N THR A 35 1.64 -18.11 14.48
CA THR A 35 0.53 -18.52 13.63
C THR A 35 0.77 -19.87 12.98
N SER A 36 -0.31 -20.59 12.66
CA SER A 36 -0.18 -21.75 11.78
C SER A 36 0.17 -21.25 10.37
N ASP A 37 1.17 -21.87 9.74
CA ASP A 37 1.61 -21.53 8.40
C ASP A 37 0.45 -21.55 7.38
N GLU A 38 -0.55 -22.39 7.63
CA GLU A 38 -1.75 -22.51 6.81
C GLU A 38 -2.60 -21.23 6.82
N ARG A 39 -2.75 -20.56 7.98
CA ARG A 39 -3.50 -19.30 8.09
C ARG A 39 -2.84 -18.20 7.23
N ALA A 40 -1.54 -18.00 7.42
CA ALA A 40 -0.79 -16.97 6.70
C ALA A 40 -0.70 -17.28 5.20
N SER A 41 -0.54 -18.55 4.83
CA SER A 41 -0.53 -18.99 3.43
C SER A 41 -1.87 -18.71 2.74
N ASN A 42 -2.99 -19.09 3.36
CA ASN A 42 -4.33 -18.85 2.82
C ASN A 42 -4.60 -17.35 2.63
N PHE A 43 -4.21 -16.53 3.60
CA PHE A 43 -4.34 -15.07 3.49
C PHE A 43 -3.50 -14.51 2.34
N ARG A 44 -2.25 -14.97 2.19
CA ARG A 44 -1.38 -14.52 1.09
C ARG A 44 -1.96 -14.89 -0.28
N VAL A 45 -2.48 -16.11 -0.45
CA VAL A 45 -3.15 -16.54 -1.69
C VAL A 45 -4.36 -15.67 -1.99
N LEU A 46 -5.14 -15.32 -0.98
CA LEU A 46 -6.33 -14.50 -1.10
C LEU A 46 -6.01 -13.06 -1.51
N VAL A 47 -5.02 -12.43 -0.86
CA VAL A 47 -4.50 -11.11 -1.23
C VAL A 47 -3.96 -11.13 -2.66
N GLY A 48 -3.12 -12.12 -3.00
CA GLY A 48 -2.54 -12.29 -4.33
C GLY A 48 -3.61 -12.42 -5.42
N THR A 49 -4.60 -13.28 -5.21
CA THR A 49 -5.70 -13.50 -6.18
C THR A 49 -6.51 -12.22 -6.40
N THR A 50 -6.73 -11.44 -5.33
CA THR A 50 -7.47 -10.18 -5.37
C THR A 50 -6.70 -9.11 -6.15
N LEU A 51 -5.37 -9.07 -6.02
CA LEU A 51 -4.49 -8.19 -6.79
C LEU A 51 -4.44 -8.56 -8.26
N ASP A 52 -4.35 -9.85 -8.57
CA ASP A 52 -4.29 -10.35 -9.95
C ASP A 52 -5.61 -10.11 -10.70
N ALA A 53 -6.74 -10.20 -10.00
CA ALA A 53 -8.05 -9.84 -10.53
C ALA A 53 -8.26 -8.32 -10.67
N GLY A 54 -7.34 -7.48 -10.13
CA GLY A 54 -7.49 -6.03 -10.10
C GLY A 54 -8.63 -5.54 -9.20
N LEU A 55 -8.98 -6.33 -8.18
CA LEU A 55 -10.12 -6.10 -7.29
C LEU A 55 -9.68 -5.52 -5.94
N ILE A 56 -8.75 -4.56 -5.94
CA ILE A 56 -8.17 -3.98 -4.71
C ILE A 56 -9.25 -3.37 -3.81
N PHE A 57 -10.32 -2.84 -4.39
CA PHE A 57 -11.48 -2.33 -3.64
C PHE A 57 -12.18 -3.40 -2.77
N ASN A 58 -12.06 -4.68 -3.11
CA ASN A 58 -12.59 -5.79 -2.30
C ASN A 58 -11.64 -6.20 -1.19
N LEU A 59 -10.37 -5.82 -1.25
CA LEU A 59 -9.37 -6.27 -0.28
C LEU A 59 -9.74 -5.83 1.14
N LYS A 60 -10.31 -4.63 1.30
CA LYS A 60 -10.77 -4.16 2.61
C LYS A 60 -11.85 -5.07 3.23
N ALA A 61 -12.82 -5.53 2.43
CA ALA A 61 -13.87 -6.42 2.92
C ALA A 61 -13.29 -7.79 3.29
N VAL A 62 -12.45 -8.33 2.41
CA VAL A 62 -11.79 -9.62 2.60
C VAL A 62 -10.89 -9.64 3.84
N VAL A 63 -10.14 -8.57 4.06
CA VAL A 63 -9.33 -8.39 5.29
C VAL A 63 -10.23 -8.24 6.51
N GLY A 64 -11.34 -7.50 6.39
CA GLY A 64 -12.37 -7.40 7.43
C GLY A 64 -12.88 -8.77 7.89
N ASP A 65 -13.32 -9.62 6.97
CA ASP A 65 -13.82 -10.98 7.28
C ASP A 65 -12.74 -11.83 7.98
N HIS A 66 -11.48 -11.71 7.55
CA HIS A 66 -10.37 -12.43 8.15
C HIS A 66 -10.08 -11.92 9.57
N VAL A 67 -10.14 -10.61 9.79
CA VAL A 67 -9.97 -10.01 11.11
C VAL A 67 -11.14 -10.33 12.03
N GLU A 68 -12.38 -10.36 11.55
CA GLU A 68 -13.53 -10.80 12.37
C GLU A 68 -13.32 -12.23 12.88
N LYS A 69 -12.76 -13.10 12.03
CA LYS A 69 -12.48 -14.50 12.38
C LYS A 69 -11.33 -14.66 13.38
N TYR A 70 -10.24 -13.90 13.21
CA TYR A 70 -8.99 -14.10 13.97
C TYR A 70 -8.61 -12.95 14.92
N ARG A 71 -9.44 -11.91 15.00
CA ARG A 71 -9.34 -10.68 15.81
C ARG A 71 -8.24 -9.69 15.42
N PHE A 72 -7.13 -10.14 14.84
CA PHE A 72 -6.01 -9.31 14.42
C PHE A 72 -5.25 -9.97 13.25
N LEU A 73 -4.38 -9.21 12.56
CA LEU A 73 -3.48 -9.76 11.55
C LEU A 73 -2.10 -10.05 12.15
N ASN A 74 -1.51 -11.19 11.79
CA ASN A 74 -0.13 -11.49 12.19
C ASN A 74 0.88 -10.75 11.29
N ILE A 75 2.17 -10.79 11.66
CA ILE A 75 3.22 -10.08 10.92
C ILE A 75 3.29 -10.54 9.45
N SER A 76 3.20 -11.85 9.19
CA SER A 76 3.25 -12.37 7.81
C SER A 76 2.03 -11.96 6.95
N GLU A 77 0.89 -11.71 7.58
CA GLU A 77 -0.32 -11.21 6.90
C GLU A 77 -0.22 -9.70 6.63
N LEU A 78 0.31 -8.93 7.59
CA LEU A 78 0.63 -7.52 7.38
C LEU A 78 1.66 -7.35 6.25
N ASP A 79 2.70 -8.19 6.22
CA ASP A 79 3.70 -8.23 5.14
C ASP A 79 3.06 -8.54 3.78
N ALA A 80 2.00 -9.35 3.74
CA ALA A 80 1.30 -9.64 2.49
C ALA A 80 0.59 -8.38 1.94
N ILE A 81 0.01 -7.54 2.81
CA ILE A 81 -0.60 -6.26 2.42
C ILE A 81 0.49 -5.24 2.04
N GLU A 82 1.61 -5.20 2.77
CA GLU A 82 2.75 -4.35 2.45
C GLU A 82 3.32 -4.67 1.06
N ASN A 83 3.59 -5.96 0.78
CA ASN A 83 4.04 -6.41 -0.53
C ASN A 83 3.02 -6.09 -1.64
N ALA A 84 1.73 -6.20 -1.35
CA ALA A 84 0.68 -5.78 -2.27
C ALA A 84 0.78 -4.29 -2.62
N ALA A 85 1.02 -3.42 -1.63
CA ALA A 85 1.17 -1.99 -1.83
C ALA A 85 2.36 -1.68 -2.76
N TYR A 86 3.53 -2.27 -2.48
CA TYR A 86 4.72 -2.12 -3.33
C TYR A 86 4.49 -2.60 -4.77
N LEU A 87 3.86 -3.76 -4.97
CA LEU A 87 3.55 -4.26 -6.31
C LEU A 87 2.64 -3.31 -7.11
N VAL A 88 1.68 -2.66 -6.44
CA VAL A 88 0.78 -1.71 -7.10
C VAL A 88 1.50 -0.38 -7.35
N GLU A 89 2.40 0.05 -6.47
CA GLU A 89 3.29 1.20 -6.72
C GLU A 89 4.20 0.98 -7.93
N ASP A 90 4.81 -0.19 -8.08
CA ASP A 90 5.61 -0.53 -9.25
C ASP A 90 4.77 -0.46 -10.54
N ARG A 91 3.54 -0.98 -10.50
CA ARG A 91 2.59 -0.87 -11.63
C ARG A 91 2.21 0.58 -11.92
N LEU A 92 2.06 1.41 -10.87
CA LEU A 92 1.77 2.84 -10.99
C LEU A 92 2.93 3.57 -11.68
N ILE A 93 4.17 3.35 -11.25
CA ILE A 93 5.37 3.96 -11.85
C ILE A 93 5.41 3.66 -13.35
N ASN A 94 5.23 2.40 -13.74
CA ASN A 94 5.18 1.98 -15.14
C ASN A 94 4.08 2.71 -15.95
N ILE A 95 2.92 2.99 -15.35
CA ILE A 95 1.86 3.74 -16.03
C ILE A 95 2.20 5.23 -16.11
N VAL A 96 2.81 5.82 -15.09
CA VAL A 96 3.25 7.21 -15.09
C VAL A 96 4.30 7.44 -16.19
N ASP A 97 5.21 6.49 -16.39
CA ASP A 97 6.19 6.54 -17.48
C ASP A 97 5.50 6.51 -18.84
N LYS A 98 4.52 5.60 -19.04
CA LYS A 98 3.72 5.58 -20.27
C LYS A 98 2.97 6.90 -20.51
N VAL A 99 2.43 7.53 -19.47
CA VAL A 99 1.81 8.86 -19.59
C VAL A 99 2.81 9.88 -20.13
N HIS A 100 4.03 9.91 -19.60
CA HIS A 100 5.08 10.82 -20.05
C HIS A 100 5.49 10.54 -21.48
N ASP A 101 5.68 9.28 -21.86
CA ASP A 101 6.07 8.92 -23.22
C ASP A 101 4.98 9.27 -24.24
N THR A 102 3.70 8.99 -23.93
CA THR A 102 2.59 9.43 -24.79
C THR A 102 2.54 10.96 -24.91
N GLN A 103 2.82 11.71 -23.84
CA GLN A 103 2.91 13.17 -23.91
C GLN A 103 4.03 13.65 -24.83
N LYS A 104 5.20 13.01 -24.80
CA LYS A 104 6.31 13.31 -25.72
C LYS A 104 5.91 13.08 -27.18
N VAL A 105 5.25 11.96 -27.47
CA VAL A 105 4.75 11.65 -28.82
C VAL A 105 3.73 12.68 -29.29
N ILE A 106 2.78 13.06 -28.42
CA ILE A 106 1.80 14.11 -28.71
C ILE A 106 2.50 15.45 -29.02
N ALA A 107 3.49 15.85 -28.22
CA ALA A 107 4.23 17.08 -28.42
C ALA A 107 5.02 17.06 -29.74
N TYR A 108 5.67 15.95 -30.05
CA TYR A 108 6.39 15.74 -31.30
C TYR A 108 5.48 15.83 -32.52
N CYS A 109 4.34 15.13 -32.51
CA CYS A 109 3.34 15.21 -33.58
C CYS A 109 2.80 16.64 -33.76
N LYS A 110 2.52 17.36 -32.66
CA LYS A 110 2.09 18.77 -32.72
C LYS A 110 3.17 19.67 -33.34
N MET A 111 4.44 19.45 -32.99
CA MET A 111 5.56 20.18 -33.56
C MET A 111 5.66 19.94 -35.06
N LEU A 112 5.65 18.67 -35.50
CA LEU A 112 5.74 18.32 -36.92
C LEU A 112 4.56 18.85 -37.75
N LEU A 113 3.36 18.87 -37.18
CA LEU A 113 2.19 19.45 -37.84
C LEU A 113 2.31 20.96 -38.09
N ARG A 114 3.14 21.67 -37.31
CA ARG A 114 3.45 23.09 -37.50
C ARG A 114 4.60 23.32 -38.48
N SER A 115 5.37 22.30 -38.81
CA SER A 115 6.47 22.40 -39.77
C SER A 115 5.96 22.76 -41.16
N THR A 116 6.74 23.60 -41.85
CA THR A 116 6.58 23.96 -43.26
C THR A 116 7.49 23.14 -44.18
N ASP A 117 8.35 22.28 -43.61
CA ASP A 117 9.24 21.40 -44.37
C ASP A 117 8.43 20.46 -45.28
N PRO A 118 8.59 20.54 -46.63
CA PRO A 118 7.86 19.71 -47.60
C PRO A 118 7.89 18.21 -47.32
N THR A 119 9.01 17.71 -46.77
CA THR A 119 9.17 16.31 -46.42
C THR A 119 8.22 15.90 -45.30
N VAL A 120 8.03 16.78 -44.30
CA VAL A 120 7.09 16.60 -43.20
C VAL A 120 5.65 16.85 -43.66
N THR A 121 5.42 17.86 -44.50
CA THR A 121 4.09 18.25 -44.98
C THR A 121 3.39 17.10 -45.71
N ARG A 122 4.15 16.31 -46.49
CA ARG A 122 3.67 15.12 -47.20
C ARG A 122 3.09 14.05 -46.26
N HIS A 123 3.56 13.97 -45.02
CA HIS A 123 3.14 12.99 -44.02
C HIS A 123 2.12 13.54 -43.00
N ARG A 124 1.58 14.75 -43.18
CA ARG A 124 0.63 15.37 -42.22
C ARG A 124 -0.56 14.50 -41.83
N LYS A 125 -1.11 13.70 -42.77
CA LYS A 125 -2.22 12.78 -42.46
C LYS A 125 -1.81 11.72 -41.43
N LEU A 126 -0.59 11.20 -41.52
CA LEU A 126 -0.02 10.25 -40.57
C LEU A 126 0.10 10.89 -39.18
N TYR A 127 0.71 12.07 -39.09
CA TYR A 127 0.87 12.77 -37.80
C TYR A 127 -0.47 13.14 -37.14
N LYS A 128 -1.50 13.51 -37.94
CA LYS A 128 -2.85 13.73 -37.41
C LYS A 128 -3.47 12.45 -36.86
N LYS A 129 -3.27 11.31 -37.54
CA LYS A 129 -3.75 10.00 -37.08
C LYS A 129 -3.05 9.60 -35.77
N GLN A 130 -1.73 9.67 -35.73
CA GLN A 130 -0.93 9.39 -34.52
C GLN A 130 -1.34 10.29 -33.35
N LEU A 131 -1.57 11.58 -33.61
CA LEU A 131 -2.00 12.52 -32.57
C LEU A 131 -3.37 12.14 -31.97
N LYS A 132 -4.29 11.59 -32.77
CA LYS A 132 -5.59 11.10 -32.29
C LYS A 132 -5.39 9.85 -31.42
N GLU A 133 -4.66 8.85 -31.93
CA GLU A 133 -4.41 7.58 -31.24
C GLU A 133 -3.69 7.82 -29.90
N SER A 134 -2.59 8.57 -29.91
CA SER A 134 -1.87 8.93 -28.68
C SER A 134 -2.73 9.78 -27.73
N GLY A 135 -3.67 10.57 -28.24
CA GLY A 135 -4.63 11.31 -27.41
C GLY A 135 -5.62 10.40 -26.66
N GLU A 136 -6.03 9.29 -27.27
CA GLU A 136 -6.88 8.26 -26.66
C GLU A 136 -6.08 7.45 -25.63
N GLU A 137 -4.86 7.02 -25.97
CA GLU A 137 -3.93 6.35 -25.06
C GLU A 137 -3.61 7.20 -23.83
N TYR A 138 -3.32 8.49 -24.01
CA TYR A 138 -3.02 9.40 -22.91
C TYR A 138 -4.18 9.49 -21.92
N LYS A 139 -5.42 9.57 -22.42
CA LYS A 139 -6.61 9.59 -21.56
C LYS A 139 -6.77 8.27 -20.80
N LEU A 140 -6.52 7.14 -21.47
CA LEU A 140 -6.55 5.82 -20.85
C LEU A 140 -5.50 5.72 -19.74
N HIS A 141 -4.23 5.98 -20.04
CA HIS A 141 -3.14 5.92 -19.07
C HIS A 141 -3.36 6.86 -17.89
N LYS A 142 -3.85 8.08 -18.12
CA LYS A 142 -4.17 9.02 -17.03
C LYS A 142 -5.29 8.52 -16.12
N ARG A 143 -6.33 7.89 -16.67
CA ARG A 143 -7.39 7.27 -15.86
C ARG A 143 -6.85 6.09 -15.06
N THR A 144 -6.03 5.25 -15.69
CA THR A 144 -5.38 4.10 -15.04
C THR A 144 -4.44 4.54 -13.92
N SER A 145 -3.63 5.57 -14.12
CA SER A 145 -2.73 6.12 -13.08
C SER A 145 -3.54 6.63 -11.89
N LYS A 146 -4.64 7.37 -12.12
CA LYS A 146 -5.50 7.83 -11.03
C LYS A 146 -6.09 6.68 -10.21
N ARG A 147 -6.49 5.59 -10.88
CA ARG A 147 -6.97 4.39 -10.20
C ARG A 147 -5.87 3.78 -9.34
N PHE A 148 -4.68 3.56 -9.90
CA PHE A 148 -3.56 3.00 -9.14
C PHE A 148 -3.11 3.89 -7.98
N TYR A 149 -3.12 5.22 -8.12
CA TYR A 149 -2.87 6.13 -6.98
C TYR A 149 -3.86 5.90 -5.84
N LYS A 150 -5.15 5.72 -6.17
CA LYS A 150 -6.17 5.42 -5.17
C LYS A 150 -5.93 4.04 -4.55
N ASP A 151 -5.69 3.03 -5.37
CA ASP A 151 -5.46 1.66 -4.92
C ASP A 151 -4.26 1.57 -3.96
N VAL A 152 -3.15 2.25 -4.27
CA VAL A 152 -1.97 2.37 -3.39
C VAL A 152 -2.33 3.04 -2.07
N ALA A 153 -3.07 4.16 -2.12
CA ALA A 153 -3.48 4.88 -0.92
C ALA A 153 -4.40 4.01 -0.03
N ASP A 154 -5.34 3.28 -0.63
CA ASP A 154 -6.25 2.39 0.06
C ASP A 154 -5.49 1.23 0.72
N LEU A 155 -4.46 0.66 0.06
CA LEU A 155 -3.59 -0.38 0.61
C LEU A 155 -2.75 0.12 1.79
N TRP A 156 -2.14 1.30 1.66
CA TRP A 156 -1.39 1.88 2.77
C TRP A 156 -2.27 2.24 3.96
N ALA A 157 -3.48 2.73 3.71
CA ALA A 157 -4.46 3.00 4.76
C ALA A 157 -4.90 1.72 5.46
N LEU A 158 -5.16 0.64 4.69
CA LEU A 158 -5.51 -0.67 5.25
C LEU A 158 -4.37 -1.24 6.09
N LEU A 159 -3.14 -1.22 5.57
CA LEU A 159 -1.97 -1.68 6.32
C LEU A 159 -1.83 -0.90 7.63
N SER A 160 -1.99 0.42 7.60
CA SER A 160 -1.96 1.29 8.76
C SER A 160 -3.04 0.92 9.80
N GLU A 161 -4.28 0.73 9.37
CA GLU A 161 -5.40 0.38 10.25
C GLU A 161 -5.17 -0.98 10.95
N GLU A 162 -4.80 -2.01 10.19
CA GLU A 162 -4.61 -3.37 10.73
C GLU A 162 -3.37 -3.51 11.60
N THR A 163 -2.34 -2.77 11.24
CA THR A 163 -1.14 -2.65 12.04
C THR A 163 -1.47 -2.12 13.43
N LYS A 164 -2.24 -1.03 13.52
CA LYS A 164 -2.67 -0.46 14.80
C LYS A 164 -3.45 -1.48 15.62
N ARG A 165 -4.45 -2.10 14.98
CA ARG A 165 -5.30 -3.11 15.61
C ARG A 165 -4.48 -4.27 16.19
N THR A 166 -3.41 -4.64 15.50
CA THR A 166 -2.50 -5.69 15.97
C THR A 166 -1.69 -5.22 17.19
N CYS A 167 -1.14 -4.01 17.17
CA CYS A 167 -0.45 -3.45 18.34
C CYS A 167 -1.40 -3.32 19.54
N ASP A 168 -2.60 -2.76 19.35
CA ASP A 168 -3.62 -2.62 20.40
C ASP A 168 -3.98 -3.99 21.02
N PHE A 169 -4.02 -5.05 20.20
CA PHE A 169 -4.25 -6.42 20.67
C PHE A 169 -3.09 -6.95 21.51
N GLU A 170 -1.84 -6.71 21.09
CA GLU A 170 -0.65 -7.10 21.85
C GLU A 170 -0.59 -6.39 23.21
N ASP A 171 -0.88 -5.09 23.25
CA ASP A 171 -0.88 -4.28 24.47
C ASP A 171 -1.96 -4.77 25.46
N ALA A 172 -3.16 -5.08 24.96
CA ALA A 172 -4.23 -5.65 25.77
C ALA A 172 -3.86 -7.03 26.34
N ALA A 173 -3.22 -7.88 25.52
CA ALA A 173 -2.76 -9.19 25.97
C ALA A 173 -1.65 -9.08 27.04
N ALA A 174 -0.71 -8.14 26.88
CA ALA A 174 0.35 -7.89 27.85
C ALA A 174 -0.20 -7.35 29.18
N ALA A 175 -1.17 -6.42 29.15
CA ALA A 175 -1.81 -5.89 30.35
C ALA A 175 -2.56 -6.96 31.15
N THR A 176 -3.13 -7.97 30.47
CA THR A 176 -3.84 -9.09 31.11
C THR A 176 -2.89 -10.14 31.69
N ALA A 177 -1.63 -10.17 31.25
CA ALA A 177 -0.62 -11.13 31.69
C ALA A 177 0.18 -10.66 32.93
N VAL A 178 -0.03 -9.45 33.43
CA VAL A 178 0.58 -8.95 34.66
C VAL A 178 -0.11 -9.59 35.88
N PRO A 179 0.59 -10.37 36.72
CA PRO A 179 0.00 -10.91 37.95
C PRO A 179 -0.29 -9.77 38.93
N GLU A 180 -1.41 -9.83 39.65
CA GLU A 180 -1.66 -8.97 40.82
C GLU A 180 -0.45 -8.99 41.76
N PRO A 181 0.00 -7.84 42.30
CA PRO A 181 1.01 -7.85 43.33
C PRO A 181 0.45 -8.59 44.54
N ALA A 182 1.11 -9.70 44.92
CA ALA A 182 0.77 -10.46 46.11
C ALA A 182 0.71 -9.53 47.33
N ALA A 183 -0.51 -9.24 47.80
CA ALA A 183 -0.72 -8.47 49.01
C ALA A 183 -0.16 -9.27 50.19
N ASN A 184 0.91 -8.71 50.77
CA ASN A 184 1.68 -9.21 51.91
C ASN A 184 0.83 -9.93 52.96
N THR A 185 1.11 -11.22 53.14
CA THR A 185 0.83 -11.93 54.40
C THR A 185 1.71 -11.30 55.47
N SER A 186 1.15 -10.39 56.26
CA SER A 186 1.76 -9.99 57.53
C SER A 186 1.31 -10.98 58.58
N GLU A 187 2.10 -12.04 58.75
CA GLU A 187 2.20 -12.74 60.02
C GLU A 187 2.64 -11.72 61.08
N ASN A 188 1.85 -11.53 62.12
CA ASN A 188 2.36 -10.96 63.36
C ASN A 188 1.84 -11.81 64.51
N THR A 189 2.66 -12.81 64.86
CA THR A 189 2.59 -13.55 66.11
C THR A 189 3.65 -12.95 67.03
N THR A 190 3.25 -12.32 68.13
CA THR A 190 4.02 -12.34 69.39
C THR A 190 3.16 -11.86 70.55
N GLU A 191 3.02 -12.78 71.50
CA GLU A 191 2.85 -12.66 72.97
C GLU A 191 1.70 -11.85 73.57
#